data_AF-A0A2N2Z0R7-F1
#
_entry.id   AF-A0A2N2Z0R7-F1
#
_cell.length_a   1.000
_cell.length_b   1.000
_cell.length_c   1.000
_cell.angle_alpha   90.00
_cell.angle_beta   90.00
_cell.angle_gamma   90.00
#
_symmetry.space_group_name_H-M   'P 1'
#
loop_
_entity.id
_entity.type
_entity.pdbx_description
1 polymer ?
#
loop_
_entity_poly.entity_id
_entity_poly.type
_entity_poly.pdbx_seq_one_letter_code
_entity_poly.pdbx_strand_id
1 'polypeptide(L)' 'ILNSSPSGVAEVKRLIRELKTTTSLDEIIDISSSSIANLKISVEAREGISSFLEKRKPSWTLNL' A
#
# COMPACT_ATOMS: atom_id res chain seq x y z
N ILE A 1 -9.36 -13.76 -6.48
CA ILE A 1 -7.89 -13.77 -6.31
C ILE A 1 -7.45 -12.35 -5.99
N LEU A 2 -6.76 -12.13 -4.86
CA LEU A 2 -6.18 -10.83 -4.51
C LEU A 2 -4.81 -10.70 -5.19
N ASN A 3 -4.69 -9.78 -6.15
CA ASN A 3 -3.45 -9.55 -6.90
C ASN A 3 -2.54 -8.48 -6.26
N SER A 4 -3.00 -7.84 -5.18
CA SER A 4 -2.29 -6.77 -4.49
C SER A 4 -2.34 -7.00 -2.98
N SER A 5 -1.41 -6.40 -2.27
CA SER A 5 -1.34 -6.47 -0.81
C SER A 5 -2.61 -5.88 -0.17
N PRO A 6 -3.33 -6.62 0.69
CA PRO A 6 -4.55 -6.13 1.34
C PRO A 6 -4.36 -4.79 2.07
N SER A 7 -3.25 -4.63 2.80
CA SER A 7 -2.94 -3.41 3.54
C SER A 7 -2.65 -2.23 2.59
N GLY A 8 -1.98 -2.48 1.47
CA GLY A 8 -1.71 -1.47 0.45
C GLY A 8 -2.99 -0.96 -0.19
N VAL A 9 -3.92 -1.85 -0.55
CA VAL A 9 -5.23 -1.47 -1.10
C VAL A 9 -6.05 -0.68 -0.08
N ALA A 10 -6.04 -1.10 1.19
CA ALA A 10 -6.75 -0.39 2.26
C ALA A 10 -6.21 1.03 2.46
N GLU A 11 -4.89 1.20 2.49
CA GLU A 11 -4.26 2.49 2.70
C GLU A 11 -4.48 3.45 1.53
N VAL A 12 -4.41 2.98 0.29
CA VAL A 12 -4.75 3.80 -0.88
C VAL A 12 -6.20 4.27 -0.83
N LYS A 13 -7.13 3.40 -0.41
CA LYS A 13 -8.54 3.80 -0.23
C LYS A 13 -8.72 4.82 0.89
N ARG A 14 -7.94 4.72 1.97
CA ARG A 14 -7.91 5.70 3.07
C ARG A 14 -7.43 7.05 2.55
N LEU A 15 -6.30 7.08 1.86
CA LEU A 15 -5.73 8.28 1.23
C LEU A 15 -6.72 8.96 0.28
N ILE A 16 -7.37 8.21 -0.62
CA ILE A 16 -8.35 8.79 -1.55
C ILE A 16 -9.50 9.47 -0.79
N ARG A 17 -9.93 8.95 0.37
CA ARG A 17 -10.98 9.57 1.17
C ARG A 17 -10.49 10.82 1.90
N GLU A 18 -9.28 10.79 2.42
CA GLU A 18 -8.65 11.89 3.15
C GLU A 18 -8.34 13.08 2.22
N LEU A 19 -7.73 12.81 1.07
CA LEU A 19 -7.34 13.84 0.10
C LEU A 19 -8.54 14.51 -0.59
N LYS A 20 -9.74 13.90 -0.58
CA LYS A 20 -10.96 14.52 -1.11
C LYS A 20 -11.36 15.81 -0.40
N THR A 21 -10.96 15.96 0.87
CA THR A 21 -11.29 17.13 1.69
C THR A 21 -10.14 18.12 1.79
N THR A 22 -8.97 17.79 1.24
CA THR A 22 -7.76 18.63 1.30
C THR A 22 -7.60 19.45 0.01
N THR A 23 -7.44 20.76 0.15
CA THR A 23 -7.26 21.68 -1.00
C THR A 23 -5.84 22.21 -1.14
N SER A 24 -5.00 22.07 -0.12
CA SER A 24 -3.60 22.49 -0.15
C SER A 24 -2.74 21.43 -0.84
N LEU A 25 -2.03 21.83 -1.90
CA LEU A 25 -1.10 20.94 -2.60
C LEU A 25 0.02 20.46 -1.68
N ASP A 26 0.55 21.33 -0.83
CA ASP A 26 1.63 20.99 0.11
C ASP A 26 1.16 19.93 1.12
N GLU A 27 -0.07 20.09 1.64
CA GLU A 27 -0.66 19.12 2.57
C GLU A 27 -0.92 17.76 1.89
N ILE A 28 -1.36 17.77 0.63
CA ILE A 28 -1.51 16.55 -0.18
C ILE A 28 -0.16 15.83 -0.34
N ILE A 29 0.91 16.59 -0.61
CA ILE A 29 2.27 16.04 -0.74
C ILE A 29 2.74 15.44 0.59
N ASP A 30 2.53 16.14 1.70
CA ASP A 30 2.97 15.67 3.03
C ASP A 30 2.22 14.41 3.47
N ILE A 31 0.90 14.38 3.33
CA ILE A 31 0.07 13.22 3.68
C ILE A 31 0.43 12.00 2.82
N SER A 32 0.54 12.19 1.50
CA SER A 32 0.82 11.10 0.57
C SER A 32 2.24 10.55 0.73
N SER A 33 3.24 11.42 0.86
CA SER A 33 4.64 11.02 1.06
C SER A 33 4.83 10.23 2.36
N SER A 34 4.23 10.70 3.46
CA SER A 34 4.26 10.03 4.76
C SER A 34 3.59 8.64 4.70
N SER A 35 2.43 8.54 4.06
CA SER A 35 1.73 7.26 3.90
C SER A 35 2.53 6.27 3.04
N ILE A 36 3.10 6.72 1.92
CA ILE A 36 3.94 5.88 1.06
C ILE A 36 5.19 5.40 1.81
N ALA A 37 5.85 6.29 2.57
CA ALA A 37 7.01 5.92 3.37
C ALA A 37 6.69 4.82 4.39
N ASN A 38 5.56 4.94 5.09
CA ASN A 38 5.09 3.95 6.05
C ASN A 38 4.71 2.62 5.38
N LEU A 39 4.03 2.66 4.23
CA LEU A 39 3.70 1.43 3.49
C LEU A 39 4.95 0.68 3.04
N LYS A 40 6.00 1.37 2.61
CA LYS A 40 7.24 0.76 2.10
C LYS A 40 7.97 -0.10 3.13
N ILE A 41 7.81 0.18 4.42
CA ILE A 41 8.45 -0.59 5.51
C ILE A 41 7.54 -1.67 6.11
N SER A 42 6.32 -1.83 5.57
CA SER A 42 5.36 -2.82 6.06
C SER A 42 5.78 -4.27 5.77
N VAL A 43 5.20 -5.19 6.54
CA VAL A 43 5.39 -6.64 6.35
C VAL A 43 4.93 -7.08 4.96
N GLU A 44 3.76 -6.59 4.50
CA GLU A 44 3.25 -6.95 3.17
C GLU A 44 4.10 -6.36 2.05
N ALA A 45 4.72 -5.18 2.22
CA ALA A 45 5.66 -4.65 1.24
C ALA A 45 6.92 -5.52 1.13
N ARG A 46 7.49 -5.94 2.26
CA ARG A 46 8.64 -6.86 2.29
C ARG A 46 8.30 -8.19 1.64
N GLU A 47 7.14 -8.77 1.97
CA GLU A 47 6.67 -10.03 1.39
C GLU A 47 6.39 -9.91 -0.12
N GLY A 48 5.85 -8.78 -0.58
CA GLY A 48 5.64 -8.53 -2.01
C GLY A 48 6.94 -8.52 -2.79
N ILE A 49 7.97 -7.86 -2.25
CA ILE A 49 9.31 -7.83 -2.84
C ILE A 49 9.93 -9.24 -2.80
N SER A 50 9.92 -9.91 -1.65
CA SER A 50 10.50 -11.24 -1.47
C SER A 50 9.86 -12.26 -2.41
N SER A 51 8.53 -12.34 -2.44
CA SER A 51 7.79 -13.28 -3.29
C SER A 51 8.03 -13.05 -4.78
N PHE A 52 8.12 -11.79 -5.21
CA PHE A 52 8.45 -11.44 -6.58
C PHE A 52 9.85 -11.92 -6.96
N LEU A 53 10.85 -11.64 -6.11
CA LEU A 53 12.24 -12.06 -6.33
C LEU A 53 12.38 -13.60 -6.33
N GLU A 54 11.66 -14.28 -5.45
CA GLU A 54 11.62 -15.74 -5.31
C GLU A 54 10.73 -16.42 -6.36
N LYS A 55 10.07 -15.66 -7.25
CA LYS A 55 9.13 -16.17 -8.27
C LYS A 55 8.02 -17.05 -7.71
N ARG A 56 7.56 -16.76 -6.50
CA ARG A 56 6.42 -17.42 -5.85
C ARG A 56 5.25 -16.46 -5.72
N LYS A 57 4.07 -16.98 -5.43
CA LYS A 57 2.95 -16.11 -5.06
C LYS A 57 3.16 -15.57 -3.63
N PRO A 58 2.78 -14.32 -3.36
CA PRO A 58 2.84 -13.79 -2.01
C PRO A 58 1.82 -14.47 -1.09
N SER A 59 2.09 -14.48 0.21
CA SER A 59 1.30 -15.19 1.22
C SER A 59 -0.19 -14.83 1.23
N TRP A 60 -0.55 -13.58 0.93
CA TRP A 60 -1.94 -13.14 0.85
C TRP A 60 -2.74 -13.70 -0.33
N THR A 61 -2.09 -14.45 -1.24
CA THR A 61 -2.79 -15.18 -2.32
C THR A 61 -3.23 -16.58 -1.91
N LEU A 62 -2.73 -17.11 -0.79
CA LEU A 62 -3.13 -18.38 -0.20
C LEU A 62 -4.42 -18.17 0.57
N ASN A 63 -5.54 -18.04 -0.14
CA ASN A 63 -6.90 -18.25 0.36
C ASN A 63 -7.86 -18.23 -0.84
N LEU A 64 -7.96 -19.37 -1.51
CA LEU A 64 -9.17 -19.96 -2.08
C LEU A 64 -9.01 -21.48 -2.07
#